data_AF-A0A1R1XJA3-F1
#
_entry.id   AF-A0A1R1XJA3-F1
#
_cell.length_a   1.000
_cell.length_b   1.000
_cell.length_c   1.000
_cell.angle_alpha   90.00
_cell.angle_beta   90.00
_cell.angle_gamma   90.00
#
_symmetry.space_group_name_H-M   'P 1'
#
loop_
_entity.id
_entity.type
_entity.pdbx_description
1 polymer ?
#
loop_
_entity_poly.entity_id
_entity_poly.type
_entity_poly.pdbx_seq_one_letter_code
_entity_poly.pdbx_strand_id
1 'polypeptide(L)'
;MKSKHAKINEEDTKYSYLVIRRGPRPSLASKKTIGSPKPLDSKNDQNSDSRNHVDNELLQDDEEKSTEDTLISESYSWPRLLLPAMKRSGHVLVDVCSSNGDTERRIFTKSHSNQSYRDARKVQWGDLFPHNPKTTLTKKISYKPYI
;
A
#
# COMPACT_ATOMS: atom_id res chain seq x y z
N MET A 1 -29.67 -28.71 9.82
CA MET A 1 -31.00 -29.01 9.23
C MET A 1 -30.88 -30.30 8.45
N LYS A 2 -31.67 -31.35 8.75
CA LYS A 2 -31.71 -32.56 7.92
C LYS A 2 -32.59 -32.29 6.70
N SER A 3 -32.05 -32.47 5.49
CA SER A 3 -32.84 -32.37 4.27
C SER A 3 -33.74 -33.62 4.17
N LYS A 4 -35.01 -33.42 3.79
CA LYS A 4 -36.07 -34.44 3.89
C LYS A 4 -35.84 -35.71 3.04
N HIS A 5 -34.82 -35.72 2.17
CA HIS A 5 -34.53 -36.83 1.25
C HIS A 5 -33.07 -37.28 1.22
N ALA A 6 -32.21 -36.84 2.14
CA ALA A 6 -30.83 -37.30 2.18
C ALA A 6 -30.73 -38.68 2.85
N LYS A 7 -30.18 -39.67 2.11
CA LYS A 7 -29.96 -41.04 2.59
C LYS A 7 -28.76 -41.14 3.54
N ILE A 8 -27.86 -40.16 3.50
CA ILE A 8 -26.63 -40.04 4.33
C ILE A 8 -26.51 -38.58 4.77
N ASN A 9 -26.12 -38.32 6.02
CA ASN A 9 -26.00 -36.97 6.58
C ASN A 9 -24.59 -36.37 6.36
N GLU A 10 -24.03 -36.51 5.15
CA GLU A 10 -22.72 -35.96 4.78
C GLU A 10 -22.90 -34.95 3.65
N GLU A 11 -22.14 -33.84 3.70
CA GLU A 11 -22.18 -32.77 2.70
C GLU A 11 -20.75 -32.43 2.28
N ASP A 12 -20.45 -32.62 0.99
CA ASP A 12 -19.16 -32.24 0.42
C ASP A 12 -19.04 -30.72 0.32
N THR A 13 -18.04 -30.16 1.01
CA THR A 13 -17.72 -28.72 0.96
C THR A 13 -16.41 -28.51 0.21
N LYS A 14 -16.37 -27.54 -0.72
CA LYS A 14 -15.13 -27.16 -1.40
C LYS A 14 -14.26 -26.31 -0.46
N TYR A 15 -13.00 -26.70 -0.29
CA TYR A 15 -12.01 -25.96 0.48
C TYR A 15 -10.85 -25.51 -0.41
N SER A 16 -10.24 -24.37 -0.06
CA SER A 16 -8.94 -23.94 -0.56
C SER A 16 -7.97 -23.82 0.61
N TYR A 17 -6.71 -24.19 0.40
CA TYR A 17 -5.67 -24.10 1.41
C TYR A 17 -4.67 -23.01 1.04
N LEU A 18 -4.37 -22.13 1.99
CA LEU A 18 -3.25 -21.19 1.91
C LEU A 18 -2.14 -21.69 2.82
N VAL A 19 -1.03 -22.12 2.24
CA VAL A 19 0.16 -22.52 2.99
C VAL A 19 1.10 -21.32 3.09
N ILE A 20 1.26 -20.78 4.29
CA ILE A 20 2.11 -19.60 4.55
C ILE A 20 3.34 -20.06 5.32
N ARG A 21 4.53 -19.91 4.72
CA ARG A 21 5.81 -20.11 5.40
C ARG A 21 6.36 -18.78 5.92
N ARG A 22 6.93 -18.77 7.12
CA ARG A 22 7.71 -17.61 7.59
C ARG A 22 9.01 -17.56 6.78
N GLY A 23 9.40 -16.35 6.37
CA GLY A 23 10.63 -16.10 5.62
C GLY A 23 11.13 -14.68 5.84
N PRO A 24 12.36 -14.36 5.41
CA PRO A 24 12.86 -12.99 5.44
C PRO A 24 11.98 -12.09 4.57
N ARG A 25 11.87 -10.81 4.96
CA ARG A 25 11.18 -9.81 4.13
C ARG A 25 11.89 -9.69 2.77
N PRO A 26 11.17 -9.58 1.64
CA PRO A 26 11.79 -9.32 0.35
C PRO A 26 12.64 -8.04 0.42
N SER A 27 13.93 -8.14 0.10
CA SER A 27 14.79 -6.95 -0.02
C SER A 27 14.55 -6.28 -1.36
N LEU A 28 14.54 -4.95 -1.40
CA LEU A 28 14.71 -4.25 -2.67
C LEU A 28 16.04 -4.70 -3.26
N ALA A 29 16.02 -5.36 -4.42
CA ALA A 29 17.23 -5.61 -5.16
C ALA A 29 17.87 -4.24 -5.44
N SER A 30 19.06 -3.99 -4.91
CA SER A 30 19.78 -2.74 -5.17
C SER A 30 20.02 -2.64 -6.67
N LYS A 31 19.19 -1.88 -7.39
CA LYS A 31 19.51 -1.50 -8.77
C LYS A 31 20.84 -0.75 -8.71
N LYS A 32 21.90 -1.34 -9.28
CA LYS A 32 23.14 -0.61 -9.59
C LYS A 32 22.74 0.71 -10.25
N THR A 33 23.23 1.82 -9.73
CA THR A 33 23.01 3.17 -10.25
C THR A 33 23.33 3.22 -11.74
N ILE A 34 22.32 3.14 -12.61
CA ILE A 34 22.34 3.73 -13.94
C ILE A 34 21.55 5.04 -13.82
N GLY A 35 22.22 6.13 -14.21
CA GLY A 35 21.91 7.54 -13.98
C GLY A 35 20.47 7.95 -13.68
N SER A 36 20.30 8.69 -12.58
CA SER A 36 19.11 9.49 -12.30
C SER A 36 18.77 10.39 -13.50
N PRO A 37 17.54 10.35 -14.05
CA PRO A 37 17.07 11.39 -14.94
C PRO A 37 16.97 12.70 -14.15
N LYS A 38 17.56 13.77 -14.68
CA LYS A 38 17.51 15.10 -14.08
C LYS A 38 16.08 15.65 -14.08
N PRO A 39 15.69 16.48 -13.11
CA PRO A 39 14.38 17.15 -13.11
C PRO A 39 14.21 18.02 -14.37
N LEU A 40 13.03 17.92 -14.98
CA LEU A 40 12.64 18.72 -16.14
C LEU A 40 12.29 20.14 -15.66
N ASP A 41 13.14 21.12 -15.97
CA ASP A 41 12.91 22.52 -15.66
C ASP A 41 11.70 23.06 -16.46
N SER A 42 10.81 23.75 -15.76
CA SER A 42 9.67 24.45 -16.35
C SER A 42 10.13 25.64 -17.18
N LYS A 43 9.91 25.59 -18.50
CA LYS A 43 9.75 26.79 -19.33
C LYS A 43 8.48 26.71 -20.18
N ASN A 44 7.70 27.76 -19.97
CA ASN A 44 6.53 28.24 -20.68
C ASN A 44 6.81 28.41 -22.17
N ASP A 45 5.95 27.91 -23.06
CA ASP A 45 5.73 28.55 -24.36
C ASP A 45 4.37 28.18 -24.96
N GLN A 46 3.77 29.16 -25.65
CA GLN A 46 2.40 29.17 -26.11
C GLN A 46 2.18 28.40 -27.42
N ASN A 47 1.06 27.67 -27.44
CA ASN A 47 0.11 27.45 -28.54
C ASN A 47 0.61 27.46 -30.01
N SER A 48 0.47 26.31 -30.69
CA SER A 48 0.00 26.28 -32.08
C SER A 48 -0.69 24.95 -32.43
N ASP A 49 -1.87 25.09 -33.02
CA ASP A 49 -2.68 24.08 -33.68
C ASP A 49 -1.87 23.14 -34.59
N SER A 50 -2.14 21.83 -34.51
CA SER A 50 -2.11 20.91 -35.66
C SER A 50 -2.77 19.58 -35.31
N ARG A 51 -3.89 19.31 -35.98
CA ARG A 51 -4.56 18.00 -36.04
C ARG A 51 -3.58 16.95 -36.56
N ASN A 52 -3.38 15.87 -35.81
CA ASN A 52 -3.04 14.55 -36.35
C ASN A 52 -3.61 13.47 -35.44
N HIS A 53 -4.64 12.80 -35.93
CA HIS A 53 -5.11 11.51 -35.44
C HIS A 53 -4.05 10.50 -35.87
N VAL A 54 -3.29 9.98 -34.91
CA VAL A 54 -2.35 8.88 -35.12
C VAL A 54 -2.75 7.80 -34.13
N ASP A 55 -3.23 6.69 -34.69
CA ASP A 55 -3.51 5.46 -33.95
C ASP A 55 -2.23 5.03 -33.22
N ASN A 56 -2.21 5.20 -31.90
CA ASN A 56 -1.12 4.75 -31.04
C ASN A 56 -1.62 3.57 -30.21
N GLU A 57 -1.85 2.46 -30.89
CA GLU A 57 -2.31 1.21 -30.30
C GLU A 57 -1.24 0.12 -30.50
N LEU A 58 0.02 0.35 -30.08
CA LEU A 58 1.02 -0.75 -29.99
C LEU A 58 2.30 -0.46 -29.18
N LEU A 59 2.27 0.41 -28.16
CA LEU A 59 3.44 0.70 -27.29
C LEU A 59 3.09 0.84 -25.79
N GLN A 60 2.00 0.23 -25.33
CA GLN A 60 1.56 0.34 -23.93
C GLN A 60 2.09 -0.76 -22.99
N ASP A 61 2.45 -1.93 -23.52
CA ASP A 61 2.70 -3.11 -22.67
C ASP A 61 4.05 -3.11 -21.92
N ASP A 62 5.10 -2.52 -22.49
CA ASP A 62 6.46 -2.55 -21.89
C ASP A 62 6.67 -1.47 -20.81
N GLU A 63 6.04 -0.29 -20.97
CA GLU A 63 6.14 0.80 -19.99
C GLU A 63 5.31 0.51 -18.74
N GLU A 64 4.07 0.00 -18.88
CA GLU A 64 3.19 -0.30 -17.75
C GLU A 64 3.76 -1.35 -16.80
N LYS A 65 4.36 -2.41 -17.36
CA LYS A 65 5.00 -3.47 -16.57
C LYS A 65 6.16 -2.94 -15.72
N SER A 66 6.92 -1.98 -16.26
CA SER A 66 8.04 -1.36 -15.55
C SER A 66 7.58 -0.52 -14.35
N THR A 67 6.42 0.14 -14.46
CA THR A 67 5.83 0.94 -13.38
C THR A 67 5.28 0.07 -12.26
N GLU A 68 4.60 -1.04 -12.60
CA GLU A 68 4.05 -1.98 -11.63
C GLU A 68 5.16 -2.66 -10.83
N ASP A 69 6.23 -3.12 -11.49
CA ASP A 69 7.41 -3.69 -10.82
C ASP A 69 8.03 -2.70 -9.81
N THR A 70 8.03 -1.41 -10.16
CA THR A 70 8.52 -0.34 -9.29
C THR A 70 7.61 -0.18 -8.07
N LEU A 71 6.28 -0.08 -8.27
CA LEU A 71 5.30 0.03 -7.18
C LEU A 71 5.33 -1.18 -6.26
N ILE A 72 5.43 -2.40 -6.80
CA ILE A 72 5.57 -3.63 -6.03
C ILE A 72 6.83 -3.56 -5.15
N SER A 73 7.96 -3.13 -5.71
CA SER A 73 9.21 -3.01 -4.97
C SER A 73 9.14 -1.97 -3.83
N GLU A 74 8.47 -0.84 -4.06
CA GLU A 74 8.24 0.19 -3.04
C GLU A 74 7.26 -0.27 -1.96
N SER A 75 6.25 -1.06 -2.34
CA SER A 75 5.25 -1.61 -1.42
C SER A 75 5.88 -2.45 -0.31
N TYR A 76 7.04 -3.08 -0.58
CA TYR A 76 7.82 -3.81 0.42
C TYR A 76 8.46 -2.90 1.47
N SER A 77 8.56 -1.59 1.26
CA SER A 77 9.03 -0.64 2.28
C SER A 77 7.90 -0.02 3.09
N TRP A 78 6.67 -0.06 2.56
CA TRP A 78 5.53 0.58 3.20
C TRP A 78 5.07 -0.18 4.45
N PRO A 79 4.70 0.56 5.51
CA PRO A 79 4.17 -0.04 6.72
C PRO A 79 2.77 -0.62 6.48
N ARG A 80 2.44 -1.68 7.23
CA ARG A 80 1.11 -2.32 7.19
C ARG A 80 0.32 -2.01 8.45
N LEU A 81 -0.96 -1.76 8.31
CA LEU A 81 -1.82 -1.37 9.43
C LEU A 81 -2.25 -2.58 10.25
N LEU A 82 -2.10 -2.47 11.56
CA LEU A 82 -2.36 -3.55 12.52
C LEU A 82 -3.70 -3.44 13.21
N LEU A 83 -4.26 -2.23 13.28
CA LEU A 83 -5.55 -1.95 13.90
C LEU A 83 -6.32 -0.91 13.08
N PRO A 84 -7.66 -0.85 13.23
CA PRO A 84 -8.45 0.22 12.66
C PRO A 84 -7.94 1.61 13.08
N ALA A 85 -7.97 2.56 12.14
CA ALA A 85 -7.50 3.92 12.38
C ALA A 85 -8.29 4.64 13.49
N MET A 86 -7.57 5.25 14.45
CA MET A 86 -8.16 6.04 15.54
C MET A 86 -8.41 7.47 15.09
N LYS A 87 -9.67 7.78 14.74
CA LYS A 87 -10.08 9.08 14.20
C LYS A 87 -10.26 10.10 15.33
N ARG A 88 -9.56 11.24 15.23
CA ARG A 88 -9.72 12.39 16.13
C ARG A 88 -10.05 13.64 15.32
N SER A 89 -10.31 14.76 16.01
CA SER A 89 -10.46 16.06 15.34
C SER A 89 -9.09 16.55 14.88
N GLY A 90 -8.95 16.78 13.57
CA GLY A 90 -7.72 17.33 12.97
C GLY A 90 -6.53 16.38 12.84
N HIS A 91 -6.60 15.17 13.41
CA HIS A 91 -5.55 14.14 13.25
C HIS A 91 -6.12 12.72 13.34
N VAL A 92 -5.34 11.77 12.85
CA VAL A 92 -5.62 10.34 12.90
C VAL A 92 -4.39 9.63 13.44
N LEU A 93 -4.59 8.70 14.37
CA LEU A 93 -3.54 7.81 14.83
C LEU A 93 -3.73 6.45 14.17
N VAL A 94 -2.66 5.90 13.62
CA VAL A 94 -2.65 4.57 13.02
C VAL A 94 -1.52 3.77 13.63
N ASP A 95 -1.81 2.52 13.95
CA ASP A 95 -0.82 1.59 14.45
C ASP A 95 -0.36 0.68 13.33
N VAL A 96 0.95 0.64 13.11
CA VAL A 96 1.53 0.03 11.92
C VAL A 96 2.70 -0.88 12.28
N CYS A 97 2.90 -1.90 11.46
CA CYS A 97 4.11 -2.70 11.42
C CYS A 97 5.06 -2.07 10.40
N SER A 98 6.20 -1.59 10.88
CA SER A 98 7.22 -0.92 10.08
C SER A 98 8.05 -1.93 9.26
N SER A 99 8.84 -1.45 8.30
CA SER A 99 9.77 -2.27 7.52
C SER A 99 10.80 -2.99 8.41
N ASN A 100 11.12 -2.41 9.56
CA ASN A 100 12.02 -2.99 10.57
C ASN A 100 11.38 -4.13 11.40
N GLY A 101 10.09 -4.43 11.19
CA GLY A 101 9.35 -5.44 11.97
C GLY A 101 8.86 -4.96 13.33
N ASP A 102 9.16 -3.72 13.71
CA ASP A 102 8.66 -3.09 14.92
C ASP A 102 7.23 -2.56 14.73
N THR A 103 6.49 -2.57 15.83
CA THR A 103 5.17 -1.93 15.91
C THR A 103 5.31 -0.49 16.39
N GLU A 104 4.75 0.44 15.63
CA GLU A 104 4.79 1.87 15.94
C GLU A 104 3.45 2.54 15.71
N ARG A 105 3.15 3.55 16.53
CA ARG A 105 2.02 4.45 16.35
C ARG A 105 2.45 5.69 15.59
N ARG A 106 1.84 5.94 14.44
CA ARG A 106 2.05 7.14 13.59
C ARG A 106 0.86 8.09 13.68
N ILE A 107 1.13 9.39 13.55
CA ILE A 107 0.11 10.44 13.62
C ILE A 107 0.09 11.21 12.30
N PHE A 108 -1.07 11.25 11.66
CA PHE A 108 -1.33 12.00 10.44
C PHE A 108 -2.25 13.17 10.74
N THR A 109 -1.76 14.40 10.57
CA THR A 109 -2.50 15.63 10.88
C THR A 109 -3.01 16.31 9.62
N LYS A 110 -4.19 16.93 9.70
CA LYS A 110 -4.81 17.66 8.58
C LYS A 110 -3.97 18.85 8.12
N SER A 111 -3.26 19.50 9.05
CA SER A 111 -2.40 20.65 8.75
C SER A 111 -1.07 20.27 8.09
N HIS A 112 -0.63 19.01 8.20
CA HIS A 112 0.59 18.57 7.53
C HIS A 112 0.33 18.24 6.06
N SER A 113 -0.67 17.39 5.82
CA SER A 113 -1.06 16.98 4.48
C SER A 113 -2.53 16.57 4.52
N ASN A 114 -3.36 17.31 3.80
CA ASN A 114 -4.79 17.00 3.71
C ASN A 114 -5.02 15.62 3.06
N GLN A 115 -4.19 15.24 2.08
CA GLN A 115 -4.28 13.95 1.40
C GLN A 115 -3.98 12.80 2.36
N SER A 116 -2.80 12.80 3.01
CA SER A 116 -2.44 11.76 3.98
C SER A 116 -3.45 11.66 5.13
N TYR A 117 -3.98 12.79 5.59
CA TYR A 117 -5.04 12.82 6.60
C TYR A 117 -6.34 12.17 6.11
N ARG A 118 -6.79 12.47 4.89
CA ARG A 118 -8.01 11.88 4.31
C ARG A 118 -7.83 10.39 4.08
N ASP A 119 -6.68 9.98 3.58
CA ASP A 119 -6.35 8.57 3.34
C ASP A 119 -6.26 7.80 4.66
N ALA A 120 -5.54 8.33 5.66
CA ALA A 120 -5.45 7.74 7.00
C ALA A 120 -6.82 7.56 7.67
N ARG A 121 -7.85 8.33 7.31
CA ARG A 121 -9.22 8.13 7.84
C ARG A 121 -9.97 6.98 7.17
N LYS A 122 -9.55 6.57 5.98
CA LYS A 122 -10.21 5.56 5.14
C LYS A 122 -9.54 4.19 5.21
N VAL A 123 -8.29 4.13 5.66
CA VAL A 123 -7.56 2.87 5.83
C VAL A 123 -8.27 1.87 6.75
N GLN A 124 -8.08 0.60 6.43
CA GLN A 124 -8.55 -0.56 7.15
C GLN A 124 -7.37 -1.40 7.65
N TRP A 125 -7.70 -2.45 8.41
CA TRP A 125 -6.71 -3.41 8.90
C TRP A 125 -6.05 -4.15 7.73
N GLY A 126 -4.73 -4.25 7.73
CA GLY A 126 -3.95 -4.92 6.68
C GLY A 126 -3.49 -4.03 5.53
N ASP A 127 -4.06 -2.82 5.40
CA ASP A 127 -3.69 -1.88 4.34
C ASP A 127 -2.22 -1.47 4.40
N LEU A 128 -1.63 -1.25 3.22
CA LEU A 128 -0.34 -0.60 3.06
C LEU A 128 -0.53 0.91 3.09
N PHE A 129 0.38 1.63 3.74
CA PHE A 129 0.25 3.08 3.89
C PHE A 129 1.53 3.83 3.51
N PRO A 130 1.60 4.43 2.29
CA PRO A 130 2.83 5.04 1.75
C PRO A 130 3.18 6.40 2.35
N HIS A 131 2.26 7.01 3.10
CA HIS A 131 2.44 8.38 3.60
C HIS A 131 3.41 8.45 4.79
N ASN A 132 4.28 9.45 4.76
CA ASN A 132 5.18 9.77 5.87
C ASN A 132 4.46 10.66 6.90
N PRO A 133 4.60 10.37 8.21
CA PRO A 133 4.04 11.24 9.24
C PRO A 133 4.87 12.52 9.38
N LYS A 134 4.25 13.62 9.83
CA LYS A 134 4.95 14.90 10.11
C LYS A 134 6.05 14.74 11.16
N THR A 135 5.77 13.90 12.15
CA THR A 135 6.58 13.78 13.36
C THR A 135 7.40 12.51 13.29
N THR A 136 8.72 12.64 13.40
CA THR A 136 9.68 11.52 13.45
C THR A 136 9.64 10.76 14.79
N LEU A 137 8.92 11.29 15.79
CA LEU A 137 8.65 10.60 17.05
C LEU A 137 7.64 9.48 16.82
N THR A 138 8.11 8.34 16.31
CA THR A 138 7.36 7.09 16.30
C THR A 138 7.31 6.52 17.70
N LYS A 139 6.10 6.43 18.26
CA LYS A 139 5.91 5.77 19.55
C LYS A 139 5.92 4.27 19.30
N LYS A 140 7.01 3.60 19.69
CA LYS A 140 7.04 2.14 19.77
C LYS A 140 5.96 1.69 20.76
N ILE A 141 5.08 0.80 20.33
CA ILE A 141 4.02 0.26 21.18
C ILE A 141 4.21 -1.25 21.28
N SER A 142 3.98 -1.80 22.46
CA SER A 142 3.88 -3.23 22.66
C SER A 142 2.41 -3.60 22.81
N TYR A 143 1.95 -4.53 22.00
CA TYR A 143 0.67 -5.19 22.25
C TYR A 143 0.90 -6.31 23.25
N LYS A 144 0.11 -6.33 24.32
CA LYS A 144 -0.05 -7.58 25.06
C LYS A 144 -0.86 -8.50 24.16
N PRO A 145 -0.36 -9.71 23.83
CA PRO A 145 -1.19 -10.67 23.14
C PRO A 145 -2.44 -10.92 23.99
N TYR A 146 -3.61 -10.97 23.35
CA TYR A 146 -4.81 -11.48 24.01
C TYR A 146 -4.57 -12.99 24.18
N ILE A 147 -4.09 -13.36 25.37
CA ILE A 147 -4.04 -14.74 25.87
C ILE A 147 -5.30 -14.95 26.71
#